data_AF-D6PDK6-F1
#
_entry.id   AF-D6PDK6-F1
#
_cell.length_a   1.000
_cell.length_b   1.000
_cell.length_c   1.000
_cell.angle_alpha   90.00
_cell.angle_beta   90.00
_cell.angle_gamma   90.00
#
_symmetry.space_group_name_H-M   'P 1'
#
loop_
_entity.id
_entity.type
_entity.pdbx_description
1 polymer ?
#
loop_
_entity_poly.entity_id
_entity_poly.type
_entity_poly.pdbx_seq_one_letter_code
_entity_poly.pdbx_strand_id
1 'polypeptide(L)'
;MFVEMPDDQFNTRVADQRVGYFSQRVTDLSTYDNYPQRDLINKWRLIKKDPEAELSEPVNPIVFWVEKSTPEEIKPMVVKGIEAWNLAFERAGFKNAIVAKIQPDDADWDAGDIQYNVVRWSSSPRPAFSGYGPSIGNPRTGELIAADIVQEFNAIKRGYNYRKLWGWTPENDPLEQWIISLTIHEVGHTIGLRHNFSASYLHGPREVHDKNITGNTTISSIMDYDPINIAPPGLKQGNYFPTEPGEYDRWAVEFAYKPNLTDEERSELLALSVLPAYRYGTDGDAMGTPGRI
;
A
#
# COMPACT_ATOMS: atom_id res chain seq x y z
N MET A 1 -13.16 -3.42 24.79
CA MET A 1 -12.57 -4.51 24.00
C MET A 1 -11.08 -4.46 24.24
N PHE A 2 -10.47 -5.56 24.68
CA PHE A 2 -9.02 -5.66 24.83
C PHE A 2 -8.51 -6.50 23.66
N VAL A 3 -7.51 -6.01 22.92
CA VAL A 3 -6.82 -6.79 21.90
C VAL A 3 -5.70 -7.55 22.58
N GLU A 4 -5.67 -8.87 22.41
CA GLU A 4 -4.57 -9.68 22.92
C GLU A 4 -3.28 -9.30 22.20
N MET A 5 -2.21 -9.06 22.96
CA MET A 5 -0.92 -8.72 22.38
C MET A 5 -0.29 -9.97 21.78
N PRO A 6 0.33 -9.88 20.59
CA PRO A 6 1.07 -11.00 20.01
C PRO A 6 2.21 -11.46 20.92
N ASP A 7 2.67 -12.69 20.69
CA ASP A 7 3.87 -13.23 21.36
C ASP A 7 5.15 -12.46 21.01
N ASP A 8 6.23 -12.76 21.74
CA ASP A 8 7.54 -12.14 21.56
C ASP A 8 8.37 -12.76 20.41
N GLN A 9 7.79 -13.63 19.56
CA GLN A 9 8.50 -14.33 18.47
C GLN A 9 8.44 -13.60 17.12
N PHE A 10 8.02 -12.33 17.12
CA PHE A 10 7.96 -11.53 15.90
C PHE A 10 9.35 -11.14 15.40
N ASN A 11 9.64 -11.45 14.13
CA ASN A 11 10.86 -10.99 13.49
C ASN A 11 10.75 -9.51 13.09
N THR A 12 11.19 -8.64 14.01
CA THR A 12 11.23 -7.19 13.82
C THR A 12 12.14 -6.78 12.66
N ARG A 13 11.96 -5.56 12.15
CA ARG A 13 12.80 -5.01 11.08
C ARG A 13 13.14 -3.56 11.40
N VAL A 14 14.43 -3.26 11.50
CA VAL A 14 14.91 -1.89 11.74
C VAL A 14 14.61 -1.02 10.52
N ALA A 15 13.98 0.12 10.77
CA ALA A 15 13.64 1.10 9.77
C ALA A 15 14.88 1.70 9.10
N ASP A 16 14.73 2.13 7.85
CA ASP A 16 15.76 2.85 7.11
C ASP A 16 15.11 4.06 6.44
N GLN A 17 15.75 5.22 6.53
CA GLN A 17 15.17 6.48 6.03
C GLN A 17 14.97 6.50 4.51
N ARG A 18 15.63 5.59 3.78
CA ARG A 18 15.47 5.43 2.33
C ARG A 18 14.19 4.68 1.95
N VAL A 19 13.54 4.02 2.91
CA VAL A 19 12.33 3.21 2.68
C VAL A 19 11.20 3.71 3.57
N GLY A 20 10.17 4.23 2.93
CA GLY A 20 9.02 4.86 3.59
C GLY A 20 8.08 3.90 4.30
N TYR A 21 8.44 3.46 5.50
CA TYR A 21 7.55 2.75 6.41
C TYR A 21 7.14 3.61 7.61
N PHE A 22 5.92 3.40 8.11
CA PHE A 22 5.56 3.79 9.47
C PHE A 22 6.40 2.98 10.45
N SER A 23 6.74 3.54 11.61
CA SER A 23 7.63 2.87 12.56
C SER A 23 7.30 3.16 14.02
N GLN A 24 7.64 2.22 14.89
CA GLN A 24 7.66 2.39 16.35
C GLN A 24 9.08 2.67 16.83
N ARG A 25 9.24 3.74 17.63
CA ARG A 25 10.49 3.98 18.32
C ARG A 25 10.56 3.12 19.57
N VAL A 26 11.58 2.27 19.67
CA VAL A 26 11.88 1.50 20.87
C VAL A 26 13.20 1.97 21.46
N THR A 27 13.28 1.97 22.79
CA THR A 27 14.50 2.35 23.54
C THR A 27 14.95 1.17 24.37
N ASP A 28 16.18 0.71 24.12
CA ASP A 28 16.78 -0.36 24.91
C ASP A 28 17.36 0.20 26.21
N LEU A 29 16.62 0.03 27.31
CA LEU A 29 17.05 0.52 28.63
C LEU A 29 18.03 -0.43 29.34
N SER A 30 18.48 -1.50 28.67
CA SER A 30 19.40 -2.50 29.22
C SER A 30 20.85 -2.36 28.73
N THR A 31 21.10 -1.45 27.79
CA THR A 31 22.45 -1.17 27.25
C THR A 31 23.07 0.08 27.88
N TYR A 32 24.40 0.15 27.84
CA TYR A 32 25.19 1.35 28.19
C TYR A 32 25.44 2.27 26.97
N ASP A 33 24.87 1.95 25.80
CA ASP A 33 24.99 2.79 24.61
C ASP A 33 24.36 4.17 24.83
N ASN A 34 25.01 5.21 24.29
CA ASN A 34 24.51 6.58 24.38
C ASN A 34 23.28 6.85 23.51
N TYR A 35 23.03 6.01 22.50
CA TYR A 35 21.91 6.11 21.56
C TYR A 35 21.15 4.78 21.48
N PRO A 36 20.47 4.37 22.56
CA PRO A 36 19.81 3.06 22.63
C PRO A 36 18.49 3.00 21.87
N GLN A 37 18.13 4.07 21.14
CA GLN A 37 16.90 4.15 20.37
C GLN A 37 17.08 3.50 19.00
N ARG A 38 16.07 2.74 18.58
CA ARG A 38 15.94 2.26 17.20
C ARG A 38 14.48 2.35 16.78
N ASP A 39 14.25 2.64 15.51
CA ASP A 39 12.92 2.67 14.93
C ASP A 39 12.67 1.33 14.22
N LEU A 40 11.57 0.65 14.54
CA LEU A 40 11.16 -0.63 13.96
C LEU A 40 9.99 -0.39 13.00
N ILE A 41 10.05 -0.89 11.77
CA ILE A 41 8.95 -0.70 10.82
C ILE A 41 7.68 -1.41 11.29
N ASN A 42 6.54 -0.83 10.95
CA ASN A 42 5.25 -1.47 11.09
C ASN A 42 5.05 -2.47 9.95
N LYS A 43 4.87 -3.76 10.25
CA LYS A 43 4.60 -4.78 9.23
C LYS A 43 3.79 -5.96 9.78
N TRP A 44 3.11 -6.70 8.92
CA TRP A 44 2.40 -7.93 9.29
C TRP A 44 3.37 -9.11 9.49
N ARG A 45 2.98 -10.08 10.32
CA ARG A 45 3.71 -11.34 10.49
C ARG A 45 3.40 -12.27 9.32
N LEU A 46 4.39 -12.47 8.44
CA LEU A 46 4.34 -13.48 7.39
C LEU A 46 5.45 -14.51 7.59
N ILE A 47 5.05 -15.78 7.68
CA ILE A 47 5.93 -16.94 7.79
C ILE A 47 5.60 -17.86 6.63
N LYS A 48 6.59 -18.25 5.83
CA LYS A 48 6.39 -19.17 4.72
C LYS A 48 5.89 -20.53 5.23
N LYS A 49 4.93 -21.15 4.53
CA LYS A 49 4.53 -22.55 4.79
C LYS A 49 5.68 -23.51 4.49
N ASP A 50 6.41 -23.24 3.41
CA ASP A 50 7.65 -23.92 3.03
C ASP A 50 8.82 -22.92 3.16
N PRO A 51 9.61 -22.99 4.24
CA PRO A 51 10.72 -22.08 4.48
C PRO A 51 11.83 -22.10 3.42
N GLU A 52 12.02 -23.24 2.74
CA GLU A 52 13.10 -23.45 1.78
C GLU A 52 12.70 -23.08 0.35
N ALA A 53 11.39 -22.97 0.06
CA ALA A 53 10.91 -22.55 -1.24
C ALA A 53 11.21 -21.07 -1.51
N GLU A 54 11.66 -20.74 -2.72
CA GLU A 54 11.85 -19.36 -3.18
C GLU A 54 10.54 -18.56 -3.06
N LEU A 55 9.43 -19.15 -3.52
CA LEU A 55 8.08 -18.61 -3.45
C LEU A 55 7.15 -19.55 -2.69
N SER A 56 6.55 -19.09 -1.59
CA SER A 56 5.68 -19.90 -0.73
C SER A 56 4.45 -19.13 -0.29
N GLU A 57 3.34 -19.82 -0.05
CA GLU A 57 2.21 -19.19 0.64
C GLU A 57 2.58 -18.95 2.10
N PRO A 58 2.09 -17.87 2.73
CA PRO A 58 2.27 -17.71 4.17
C PRO A 58 1.38 -18.70 4.93
N VAL A 59 1.82 -19.08 6.14
CA VAL A 59 1.01 -19.87 7.08
C VAL A 59 -0.32 -19.15 7.36
N ASN A 60 -0.25 -17.85 7.62
CA ASN A 60 -1.39 -16.97 7.80
C ASN A 60 -1.31 -15.83 6.76
N PRO A 61 -2.14 -15.83 5.71
CA PRO A 61 -2.23 -14.69 4.80
C PRO A 61 -2.92 -13.49 5.47
N ILE A 62 -2.63 -12.30 4.98
CA ILE A 62 -3.30 -11.06 5.39
C ILE A 62 -4.65 -11.02 4.68
N VAL A 63 -5.73 -11.21 5.43
CA VAL A 63 -7.08 -11.21 4.87
C VAL A 63 -7.69 -9.82 5.01
N PHE A 64 -8.16 -9.28 3.89
CA PHE A 64 -9.01 -8.09 3.85
C PHE A 64 -10.42 -8.46 3.40
N TRP A 65 -11.41 -7.85 4.02
CA TRP A 65 -12.82 -8.03 3.72
C TRP A 65 -13.38 -6.78 3.02
N VAL A 66 -14.00 -6.96 1.87
CA VAL A 66 -14.78 -5.93 1.21
C VAL A 66 -16.16 -5.91 1.89
N GLU A 67 -16.50 -4.76 2.46
CA GLU A 67 -17.76 -4.55 3.17
C GLU A 67 -18.96 -4.88 2.26
N LYS A 68 -19.96 -5.56 2.81
CA LYS A 68 -21.13 -6.04 2.06
C LYS A 68 -21.93 -4.92 1.37
N SER A 69 -21.94 -3.71 1.93
CA SER A 69 -22.58 -2.51 1.36
C SER A 69 -21.84 -1.88 0.18
N THR A 70 -20.65 -2.37 -0.18
CA THR A 70 -19.97 -1.96 -1.41
C THR A 70 -20.88 -2.27 -2.61
N PRO A 71 -21.12 -1.32 -3.55
CA PRO A 71 -21.92 -1.61 -4.73
C PRO A 71 -21.37 -2.80 -5.52
N GLU A 72 -22.25 -3.67 -6.04
CA GLU A 72 -21.86 -4.93 -6.70
C GLU A 72 -20.90 -4.73 -7.87
N GLU A 73 -21.08 -3.65 -8.64
CA GLU A 73 -20.21 -3.32 -9.75
C GLU A 73 -18.82 -2.84 -9.33
N ILE A 74 -18.67 -2.39 -8.07
CA ILE A 74 -17.43 -1.87 -7.49
C ILE A 74 -16.65 -2.97 -6.75
N LYS A 75 -17.33 -3.98 -6.17
CA LYS A 75 -16.68 -5.08 -5.44
C LYS A 75 -15.48 -5.71 -6.19
N PRO A 76 -15.58 -6.06 -7.50
CA PRO A 76 -14.46 -6.64 -8.22
C PRO A 76 -13.25 -5.70 -8.34
N MET A 77 -13.48 -4.38 -8.42
CA MET A 77 -12.41 -3.38 -8.51
C MET A 77 -11.65 -3.27 -7.19
N VAL A 78 -12.36 -3.32 -6.06
CA VAL A 78 -11.77 -3.33 -4.72
C VAL A 78 -10.96 -4.60 -4.48
N VAL A 79 -11.52 -5.77 -4.83
CA VAL A 79 -10.81 -7.06 -4.76
C VAL A 79 -9.51 -7.01 -5.55
N LYS A 80 -9.55 -6.54 -6.80
CA LYS A 80 -8.34 -6.36 -7.63
C LYS A 80 -7.31 -5.45 -6.96
N GLY A 81 -7.73 -4.32 -6.39
CA GLY A 81 -6.82 -3.39 -5.71
C GLY A 81 -6.18 -3.98 -4.45
N ILE A 82 -6.93 -4.76 -3.67
CA ILE A 82 -6.39 -5.48 -2.50
C ILE A 82 -5.33 -6.51 -2.95
N GLU A 83 -5.68 -7.35 -3.92
CA GLU A 83 -4.84 -8.49 -4.31
C GLU A 83 -3.67 -8.10 -5.22
N ALA A 84 -3.68 -6.91 -5.83
CA ALA A 84 -2.58 -6.39 -6.64
C ALA A 84 -1.26 -6.31 -5.85
N TRP A 85 -1.32 -6.15 -4.52
CA TRP A 85 -0.14 -6.20 -3.67
C TRP A 85 0.60 -7.54 -3.71
N ASN A 86 -0.04 -8.63 -4.11
CA ASN A 86 0.65 -9.91 -4.28
C ASN A 86 1.83 -9.81 -5.28
N LEU A 87 1.77 -8.92 -6.28
CA LEU A 87 2.89 -8.65 -7.19
C LEU A 87 4.15 -8.13 -6.45
N ALA A 88 3.96 -7.39 -5.36
CA ALA A 88 5.04 -6.92 -4.50
C ALA A 88 5.50 -8.01 -3.52
N PHE A 89 4.55 -8.77 -2.96
CA PHE A 89 4.86 -9.86 -2.03
C PHE A 89 5.56 -11.04 -2.71
N GLU A 90 5.33 -11.29 -3.99
CA GLU A 90 6.04 -12.29 -4.78
C GLU A 90 7.55 -12.00 -4.79
N ARG A 91 7.94 -10.73 -4.92
CA ARG A 91 9.34 -10.29 -4.83
C ARG A 91 9.94 -10.50 -3.43
N ALA A 92 9.12 -10.47 -2.39
CA ALA A 92 9.51 -10.84 -1.03
C ALA A 92 9.51 -12.36 -0.77
N GLY A 93 9.18 -13.18 -1.79
CA GLY A 93 9.12 -14.63 -1.70
C GLY A 93 7.77 -15.20 -1.25
N PHE A 94 6.70 -14.41 -1.27
CA PHE A 94 5.36 -14.87 -0.91
C PHE A 94 4.38 -14.84 -2.08
N LYS A 95 3.66 -15.95 -2.30
CA LYS A 95 2.47 -15.96 -3.16
C LYS A 95 1.20 -15.97 -2.31
N ASN A 96 0.13 -15.35 -2.79
CA ASN A 96 -1.14 -15.26 -2.05
C ASN A 96 -0.95 -14.73 -0.61
N ALA A 97 -0.05 -13.76 -0.44
CA ALA A 97 0.23 -13.14 0.85
C ALA A 97 -0.97 -12.33 1.33
N ILE A 98 -1.67 -11.70 0.40
CA ILE A 98 -2.88 -10.92 0.63
C ILE A 98 -4.05 -11.61 -0.05
N VAL A 99 -5.16 -11.75 0.68
CA VAL A 99 -6.40 -12.38 0.20
C VAL A 99 -7.55 -11.42 0.42
N ALA A 100 -8.30 -11.13 -0.64
CA ALA A 100 -9.55 -10.41 -0.52
C ALA A 100 -10.73 -11.37 -0.34
N LYS A 101 -11.68 -11.00 0.50
CA LYS A 101 -12.95 -11.71 0.67
C LYS A 101 -14.10 -10.72 0.65
N ILE A 102 -15.28 -11.16 0.23
CA ILE A 102 -16.50 -10.35 0.39
C ILE A 102 -17.12 -10.71 1.74
N GLN A 103 -17.46 -9.70 2.53
CA GLN A 103 -18.20 -9.91 3.77
C GLN A 103 -19.56 -10.58 3.45
N PRO A 104 -19.89 -11.74 4.06
CA PRO A 104 -21.18 -12.38 3.87
C PRO A 104 -22.33 -11.49 4.35
N ASP A 105 -23.49 -11.57 3.68
CA ASP A 105 -24.67 -10.80 4.09
C ASP A 105 -25.17 -11.17 5.49
N ASP A 106 -24.99 -12.44 5.85
CA ASP A 106 -25.35 -13.07 7.13
C ASP A 106 -24.23 -13.05 8.17
N ALA A 107 -23.13 -12.33 7.92
CA ALA A 107 -22.07 -12.14 8.91
C ALA A 107 -22.63 -11.53 10.21
N ASP A 108 -22.22 -12.07 11.34
CA ASP A 108 -22.58 -11.63 12.70
C ASP A 108 -21.63 -10.55 13.26
N TRP A 109 -20.65 -10.13 12.46
CA TRP A 109 -19.68 -9.08 12.77
C TRP A 109 -19.82 -7.87 11.82
N ASP A 110 -19.46 -6.69 12.33
CA ASP A 110 -19.56 -5.41 11.63
C ASP A 110 -18.20 -4.90 11.16
N ALA A 111 -18.19 -3.97 10.18
CA ALA A 111 -16.97 -3.43 9.60
C ALA A 111 -16.05 -2.67 10.59
N GLY A 112 -16.56 -2.31 11.78
CA GLY A 112 -15.78 -1.68 12.84
C GLY A 112 -15.15 -2.67 13.84
N ASP A 113 -15.32 -3.98 13.62
CA ASP A 113 -14.69 -4.99 14.46
C ASP A 113 -13.19 -5.11 14.14
N ILE A 114 -12.36 -4.88 15.16
CA ILE A 114 -10.90 -4.88 15.06
C ILE A 114 -10.29 -6.24 14.68
N GLN A 115 -11.07 -7.33 14.78
CA GLN A 115 -10.64 -8.67 14.39
C GLN A 115 -10.57 -8.85 12.87
N TYR A 116 -11.21 -7.97 12.10
CA TYR A 116 -11.30 -8.05 10.65
C TYR A 116 -10.67 -6.82 10.02
N ASN A 117 -9.76 -7.02 9.06
CA ASN A 117 -9.31 -5.90 8.24
C ASN A 117 -10.37 -5.64 7.17
N VAL A 118 -11.06 -4.51 7.22
CA VAL A 118 -12.20 -4.24 6.34
C VAL A 118 -11.93 -3.04 5.44
N VAL A 119 -12.29 -3.16 4.16
CA VAL A 119 -12.42 -2.04 3.23
C VAL A 119 -13.89 -1.66 3.18
N ARG A 120 -14.21 -0.50 3.77
CA ARG A 120 -15.57 0.01 3.95
C ARG A 120 -15.76 1.40 3.37
N TRP A 121 -17.02 1.82 3.22
CA TRP A 121 -17.36 3.11 2.62
C TRP A 121 -17.96 4.08 3.63
N SER A 122 -17.50 5.34 3.59
CA SER A 122 -18.08 6.46 4.32
C SER A 122 -18.74 7.45 3.36
N SER A 123 -19.78 8.15 3.82
CA SER A 123 -20.41 9.25 3.09
C SER A 123 -20.37 10.51 3.93
N SER A 124 -19.34 11.33 3.73
CA SER A 124 -19.19 12.60 4.45
C SER A 124 -19.74 13.78 3.63
N PRO A 125 -20.38 14.79 4.25
CA PRO A 125 -20.86 15.99 3.55
C PRO A 125 -19.73 16.90 3.07
N ARG A 126 -18.55 16.83 3.70
CA ARG A 126 -17.32 17.55 3.34
C ARG A 126 -16.11 16.62 3.52
N PRO A 127 -15.90 15.66 2.60
CA PRO A 127 -14.77 14.74 2.72
C PRO A 127 -13.46 15.50 2.52
N ALA A 128 -12.53 15.38 3.46
CA ALA A 128 -11.20 15.98 3.37
C ALA A 128 -10.22 15.14 2.51
N PHE A 129 -10.46 13.83 2.43
CA PHE A 129 -9.63 12.86 1.71
C PHE A 129 -10.51 11.91 0.87
N SER A 130 -9.89 11.14 -0.02
CA SER A 130 -10.60 10.11 -0.80
C SER A 130 -10.72 8.78 -0.06
N GLY A 131 -9.85 8.55 0.91
CA GLY A 131 -9.86 7.44 1.83
C GLY A 131 -8.84 7.66 2.94
N TYR A 132 -8.79 6.74 3.89
CA TYR A 132 -7.72 6.60 4.87
C TYR A 132 -7.63 5.14 5.32
N GLY A 133 -6.41 4.60 5.43
CA GLY A 133 -6.11 3.23 5.86
C GLY A 133 -5.25 3.15 7.12
N PRO A 134 -5.79 3.50 8.32
CA PRO A 134 -5.08 3.36 9.57
C PRO A 134 -4.74 1.89 9.86
N SER A 135 -3.59 1.70 10.48
CA SER A 135 -3.16 0.42 11.02
C SER A 135 -2.66 0.59 12.45
N ILE A 136 -2.80 -0.48 13.24
CA ILE A 136 -2.36 -0.53 14.63
C ILE A 136 -1.16 -1.48 14.67
N GLY A 137 -0.02 -0.95 15.10
CA GLY A 137 1.20 -1.71 15.34
C GLY A 137 1.46 -1.90 16.82
N ASN A 138 1.99 -3.06 17.20
CA ASN A 138 2.51 -3.32 18.53
C ASN A 138 3.65 -2.31 18.83
N PRO A 139 3.54 -1.47 19.87
CA PRO A 139 4.50 -0.41 20.14
C PRO A 139 5.90 -0.91 20.52
N ARG A 140 6.06 -2.21 20.80
CA ARG A 140 7.34 -2.84 21.17
C ARG A 140 8.05 -3.53 20.01
N THR A 141 7.30 -3.98 19.00
CA THR A 141 7.85 -4.84 17.94
C THR A 141 7.61 -4.31 16.53
N GLY A 142 6.64 -3.41 16.34
CA GLY A 142 6.16 -2.99 15.03
C GLY A 142 5.23 -4.01 14.36
N GLU A 143 4.86 -5.10 15.03
CA GLU A 143 3.90 -6.07 14.45
C GLU A 143 2.53 -5.42 14.26
N LEU A 144 2.06 -5.38 13.02
CA LEU A 144 0.69 -4.95 12.71
C LEU A 144 -0.31 -6.00 13.21
N ILE A 145 -1.32 -5.53 13.92
CA ILE A 145 -2.33 -6.38 14.58
C ILE A 145 -3.74 -6.12 14.08
N ALA A 146 -4.00 -4.95 13.51
CA ALA A 146 -5.28 -4.58 12.95
C ALA A 146 -5.12 -3.46 11.92
N ALA A 147 -6.02 -3.43 10.95
CA ALA A 147 -6.17 -2.34 9.99
C ALA A 147 -7.65 -2.11 9.70
N ASP A 148 -8.00 -0.86 9.39
CA ASP A 148 -9.35 -0.49 8.96
C ASP A 148 -9.22 0.51 7.82
N ILE A 149 -9.84 0.24 6.67
CA ILE A 149 -9.74 1.08 5.47
C ILE A 149 -11.09 1.70 5.20
N VAL A 150 -11.12 3.03 5.19
CA VAL A 150 -12.32 3.80 4.90
C VAL A 150 -12.14 4.54 3.60
N GLN A 151 -12.93 4.20 2.59
CA GLN A 151 -13.00 4.95 1.34
C GLN A 151 -14.22 5.88 1.36
N GLU A 152 -14.08 7.09 0.85
CA GLU A 152 -15.22 8.01 0.73
C GLU A 152 -16.04 7.66 -0.51
N PHE A 153 -17.36 7.58 -0.37
CA PHE A 153 -18.30 7.28 -1.47
C PHE A 153 -18.19 8.29 -2.62
N ASN A 154 -17.68 9.50 -2.34
CA ASN A 154 -17.36 10.48 -3.38
C ASN A 154 -16.31 9.97 -4.39
N ALA A 155 -15.46 9.02 -4.02
CA ALA A 155 -14.51 8.39 -4.94
C ALA A 155 -15.22 7.67 -6.10
N ILE A 156 -16.33 6.97 -5.82
CA ILE A 156 -17.15 6.32 -6.85
C ILE A 156 -17.74 7.38 -7.79
N LYS A 157 -18.34 8.45 -7.22
CA LYS A 157 -18.89 9.57 -8.01
C LYS A 157 -17.84 10.22 -8.91
N ARG A 158 -16.63 10.41 -8.40
CA ARG A 158 -15.51 10.97 -9.15
C ARG A 158 -15.07 10.07 -10.30
N GLY A 159 -14.98 8.76 -10.09
CA GLY A 159 -14.69 7.82 -11.19
C GLY A 159 -15.75 7.84 -12.29
N TYR A 160 -17.04 7.91 -11.93
CA TYR A 160 -18.11 8.10 -12.93
C TYR A 160 -18.00 9.44 -13.68
N ASN A 161 -17.58 10.51 -12.99
CA ASN A 161 -17.31 11.79 -13.65
C ASN A 161 -16.14 11.67 -14.63
N TYR A 162 -15.08 10.93 -14.32
CA TYR A 162 -13.99 10.70 -15.26
C TYR A 162 -14.46 9.97 -16.52
N ARG A 163 -15.28 8.91 -16.40
CA ARG A 163 -15.91 8.24 -17.55
C ARG A 163 -16.70 9.23 -18.41
N LYS A 164 -17.47 10.13 -17.78
CA LYS A 164 -18.30 11.13 -18.48
C LYS A 164 -17.47 12.19 -19.20
N LEU A 165 -16.38 12.65 -18.60
CA LEU A 165 -15.54 13.73 -19.13
C LEU A 165 -14.59 13.25 -20.23
N TRP A 166 -14.01 12.07 -20.07
CA TRP A 166 -12.90 11.60 -20.91
C TRP A 166 -13.24 10.37 -21.77
N GLY A 167 -14.41 9.78 -21.58
CA GLY A 167 -14.79 8.54 -22.25
C GLY A 167 -14.07 7.32 -21.69
N TRP A 168 -14.52 6.13 -22.09
CA TRP A 168 -13.96 4.87 -21.60
C TRP A 168 -14.21 3.72 -22.57
N THR A 169 -13.37 2.69 -22.48
CA THR A 169 -13.61 1.36 -23.06
C THR A 169 -13.40 0.31 -21.97
N PRO A 170 -13.88 -0.93 -22.14
CA PRO A 170 -13.62 -2.00 -21.17
C PRO A 170 -12.14 -2.23 -20.86
N GLU A 171 -11.24 -1.96 -21.82
CA GLU A 171 -9.79 -2.12 -21.68
C GLU A 171 -9.10 -0.86 -21.11
N ASN A 172 -9.79 0.28 -21.04
CA ASN A 172 -9.23 1.54 -20.54
C ASN A 172 -10.32 2.38 -19.87
N ASP A 173 -10.68 1.95 -18.66
CA ASP A 173 -11.76 2.54 -17.88
C ASP A 173 -11.24 3.38 -16.70
N PRO A 174 -11.44 4.71 -16.71
CA PRO A 174 -10.97 5.56 -15.63
C PRO A 174 -11.71 5.34 -14.31
N LEU A 175 -12.94 4.80 -14.27
CA LEU A 175 -13.59 4.44 -13.01
C LEU A 175 -12.89 3.24 -12.38
N GLU A 176 -12.70 2.17 -13.16
CA GLU A 176 -12.05 0.96 -12.67
C GLU A 176 -10.62 1.25 -12.20
N GLN A 177 -9.83 1.93 -13.03
CA GLN A 177 -8.46 2.28 -12.68
C GLN A 177 -8.38 3.18 -11.44
N TRP A 178 -9.30 4.15 -11.31
CA TRP A 178 -9.38 5.03 -10.13
C TRP A 178 -9.67 4.25 -8.84
N ILE A 179 -10.66 3.35 -8.84
CA ILE A 179 -11.02 2.58 -7.65
C ILE A 179 -9.93 1.58 -7.28
N ILE A 180 -9.33 0.91 -8.27
CA ILE A 180 -8.18 0.02 -8.06
C ILE A 180 -7.02 0.81 -7.44
N SER A 181 -6.62 1.92 -8.07
CA SER A 181 -5.51 2.78 -7.61
C SER A 181 -5.71 3.26 -6.18
N LEU A 182 -6.89 3.81 -5.86
CA LEU A 182 -7.24 4.23 -4.50
C LEU A 182 -7.16 3.06 -3.52
N THR A 183 -7.70 1.90 -3.88
CA THR A 183 -7.68 0.73 -3.00
C THR A 183 -6.26 0.24 -2.75
N ILE A 184 -5.40 0.19 -3.78
CA ILE A 184 -3.99 -0.18 -3.62
C ILE A 184 -3.30 0.81 -2.67
N HIS A 185 -3.51 2.12 -2.85
CA HIS A 185 -2.93 3.17 -2.00
C HIS A 185 -3.30 2.98 -0.52
N GLU A 186 -4.59 2.82 -0.22
CA GLU A 186 -5.03 2.65 1.16
C GLU A 186 -4.55 1.32 1.78
N VAL A 187 -4.52 0.23 1.00
CA VAL A 187 -3.93 -1.04 1.45
C VAL A 187 -2.42 -0.89 1.68
N GLY A 188 -1.73 -0.04 0.90
CA GLY A 188 -0.33 0.30 1.09
C GLY A 188 -0.04 0.84 2.50
N HIS A 189 -0.88 1.74 2.99
CA HIS A 189 -0.78 2.23 4.38
C HIS A 189 -0.99 1.13 5.41
N THR A 190 -1.90 0.19 5.15
CA THR A 190 -2.20 -0.90 6.09
C THR A 190 -1.19 -2.03 6.07
N ILE A 191 -0.31 -2.12 5.06
CA ILE A 191 0.86 -3.01 5.08
C ILE A 191 2.14 -2.31 5.56
N GLY A 192 2.02 -1.04 5.97
CA GLY A 192 3.05 -0.29 6.68
C GLY A 192 3.67 0.88 5.90
N LEU A 193 3.30 1.10 4.63
CA LEU A 193 3.94 2.12 3.79
C LEU A 193 3.44 3.54 4.10
N ARG A 194 4.35 4.49 4.01
CA ARG A 194 4.07 5.93 4.00
C ARG A 194 3.94 6.45 2.58
N HIS A 195 3.47 7.69 2.45
CA HIS A 195 3.48 8.38 1.16
C HIS A 195 4.89 8.49 0.57
N ASN A 196 4.98 8.42 -0.75
CA ASN A 196 6.21 8.69 -1.49
C ASN A 196 5.97 9.75 -2.58
N PHE A 197 6.21 11.01 -2.25
CA PHE A 197 5.99 12.15 -3.16
C PHE A 197 7.11 12.36 -4.18
N SER A 198 8.11 11.48 -4.23
CA SER A 198 9.13 11.48 -5.28
C SER A 198 8.80 10.55 -6.43
N ALA A 199 7.68 9.82 -6.37
CA ALA A 199 7.44 8.68 -7.24
C ALA A 199 6.94 9.04 -8.65
N SER A 200 6.27 10.18 -8.78
CA SER A 200 5.77 10.74 -10.04
C SER A 200 6.86 11.27 -10.99
N TYR A 201 8.13 11.26 -10.58
CA TYR A 201 9.27 11.72 -11.41
C TYR A 201 9.81 10.68 -12.39
N LEU A 202 9.31 9.44 -12.37
CA LEU A 202 9.91 8.33 -13.13
C LEU A 202 9.79 8.50 -14.66
N HIS A 203 8.66 9.02 -15.15
CA HIS A 203 8.38 9.13 -16.58
C HIS A 203 8.18 10.59 -17.02
N GLY A 204 8.66 10.93 -18.22
CA GLY A 204 8.46 12.25 -18.78
C GLY A 204 7.01 12.50 -19.23
N PRO A 205 6.63 13.78 -19.49
CA PRO A 205 5.26 14.18 -19.82
C PRO A 205 4.72 13.66 -21.16
N ARG A 206 5.51 12.89 -21.92
CA ARG A 206 5.07 12.21 -23.15
C ARG A 206 5.06 10.70 -22.99
N GLU A 207 6.09 10.16 -22.35
CA GLU A 207 6.30 8.72 -22.15
C GLU A 207 5.25 8.13 -21.20
N VAL A 208 4.76 8.93 -20.23
CA VAL A 208 3.72 8.51 -19.28
C VAL A 208 2.41 8.07 -19.95
N HIS A 209 2.20 8.40 -21.23
CA HIS A 209 1.02 7.97 -21.99
C HIS A 209 1.26 6.69 -22.81
N ASP A 210 2.51 6.23 -22.96
CA ASP A 210 2.84 5.04 -23.72
C ASP A 210 2.84 3.79 -22.84
N LYS A 211 1.79 2.97 -22.99
CA LYS A 211 1.64 1.72 -22.24
C LYS A 211 2.77 0.71 -22.49
N ASN A 212 3.53 0.82 -23.58
CA ASN A 212 4.69 -0.05 -23.80
C ASN A 212 5.86 0.32 -22.87
N ILE A 213 5.90 1.57 -22.40
CA ILE A 213 6.92 2.08 -21.46
C ILE A 213 6.42 1.90 -20.02
N THR A 214 5.19 2.31 -19.74
CA THR A 214 4.64 2.34 -18.37
C THR A 214 4.03 1.01 -17.92
N GLY A 215 3.64 0.15 -18.86
CA GLY A 215 2.81 -1.02 -18.54
C GLY A 215 1.54 -0.58 -17.79
N ASN A 216 1.30 -1.20 -16.63
CA ASN A 216 0.16 -0.93 -15.75
C ASN A 216 0.41 0.13 -14.66
N THR A 217 1.60 0.72 -14.60
CA THR A 217 1.94 1.74 -13.60
C THR A 217 2.63 2.96 -14.21
N THR A 218 2.07 4.14 -13.95
CA THR A 218 2.58 5.43 -14.46
C THR A 218 3.59 6.09 -13.52
N ILE A 219 3.82 5.51 -12.34
CA ILE A 219 4.64 6.06 -11.25
C ILE A 219 5.44 4.95 -10.59
N SER A 220 6.56 5.31 -9.93
CA SER A 220 7.37 4.29 -9.26
C SER A 220 6.73 3.75 -7.98
N SER A 221 5.81 4.50 -7.36
CA SER A 221 5.10 4.14 -6.13
C SER A 221 3.67 4.64 -6.19
N ILE A 222 2.72 3.75 -5.92
CA ILE A 222 1.30 4.05 -5.76
C ILE A 222 1.03 4.96 -4.56
N MET A 223 2.01 5.12 -3.67
CA MET A 223 1.92 5.93 -2.46
C MET A 223 2.12 7.43 -2.70
N ASP A 224 2.24 7.87 -3.95
CA ASP A 224 2.21 9.29 -4.36
C ASP A 224 0.74 9.76 -4.58
N TYR A 225 0.53 11.07 -4.67
CA TYR A 225 -0.74 11.67 -5.07
C TYR A 225 -0.74 11.93 -6.58
N ASP A 226 -0.67 10.87 -7.37
CA ASP A 226 -0.64 10.94 -8.82
C ASP A 226 -1.93 11.57 -9.37
N PRO A 227 -1.85 12.68 -10.14
CA PRO A 227 -3.01 13.21 -10.84
C PRO A 227 -3.47 12.25 -11.95
N ILE A 228 -4.71 12.43 -12.41
CA ILE A 228 -5.20 11.67 -13.56
C ILE A 228 -4.32 11.92 -14.79
N ASN A 229 -3.85 10.85 -15.41
CA ASN A 229 -3.03 10.90 -16.60
C ASN A 229 -3.89 11.16 -17.84
N ILE A 230 -3.80 12.36 -18.41
CA ILE A 230 -4.55 12.77 -19.61
C ILE A 230 -3.58 13.08 -20.74
N ALA A 231 -3.68 12.31 -21.83
CA ALA A 231 -2.86 12.54 -23.01
C ALA A 231 -3.21 13.86 -23.70
N PRO A 232 -2.22 14.68 -24.09
CA PRO A 232 -2.48 15.90 -24.83
C PRO A 232 -3.06 15.59 -26.23
N PRO A 233 -3.72 16.58 -26.87
CA PRO A 233 -4.24 16.40 -28.22
C PRO A 233 -3.18 15.89 -29.20
N GLY A 234 -3.52 14.83 -29.94
CA GLY A 234 -2.62 14.19 -30.90
C GLY A 234 -1.81 13.02 -30.34
N LEU A 235 -1.82 12.77 -29.02
CA LEU A 235 -1.29 11.54 -28.42
C LEU A 235 -2.40 10.55 -28.10
N LYS A 236 -2.07 9.26 -28.19
CA LYS A 236 -2.96 8.18 -27.76
C LYS A 236 -3.02 8.15 -26.24
N GLN A 237 -4.23 8.02 -25.69
CA GLN A 237 -4.44 7.93 -24.24
C GLN A 237 -3.82 6.64 -23.67
N GLY A 238 -2.96 6.81 -22.65
CA GLY A 238 -2.42 5.74 -21.82
C GLY A 238 -3.40 5.30 -20.73
N ASN A 239 -2.90 4.64 -19.68
CA ASN A 239 -3.69 4.40 -18.48
C ASN A 239 -3.97 5.73 -17.79
N TYR A 240 -5.19 5.91 -17.28
CA TYR A 240 -5.60 7.08 -16.50
C TYR A 240 -5.00 7.08 -15.09
N PHE A 241 -4.89 5.89 -14.49
CA PHE A 241 -4.30 5.66 -13.18
C PHE A 241 -3.50 4.34 -13.16
N PRO A 242 -2.49 4.21 -12.29
CA PRO A 242 -1.81 2.94 -12.06
C PRO A 242 -2.75 1.90 -11.45
N THR A 243 -2.67 0.65 -11.92
CA THR A 243 -3.51 -0.46 -11.41
C THR A 243 -2.71 -1.55 -10.72
N GLU A 244 -1.43 -1.31 -10.48
CA GLU A 244 -0.50 -2.22 -9.80
C GLU A 244 0.47 -1.42 -8.93
N PRO A 245 1.09 -2.03 -7.89
CA PRO A 245 2.22 -1.44 -7.21
C PRO A 245 3.39 -1.20 -8.18
N GLY A 246 3.99 -0.02 -8.06
CA GLY A 246 5.16 0.38 -8.84
C GLY A 246 6.46 -0.26 -8.35
N GLU A 247 7.56 0.01 -9.05
CA GLU A 247 8.85 -0.62 -8.77
C GLU A 247 9.39 -0.31 -7.36
N TYR A 248 9.19 0.93 -6.87
CA TYR A 248 9.50 1.32 -5.50
C TYR A 248 8.68 0.52 -4.49
N ASP A 249 7.38 0.34 -4.73
CA ASP A 249 6.49 -0.37 -3.80
C ASP A 249 6.92 -1.83 -3.65
N ARG A 250 7.25 -2.49 -4.78
CA ARG A 250 7.74 -3.87 -4.80
C ARG A 250 9.05 -4.01 -4.03
N TRP A 251 9.97 -3.07 -4.22
CA TRP A 251 11.24 -3.02 -3.48
C TRP A 251 11.07 -2.73 -1.99
N ALA A 252 10.16 -1.82 -1.62
CA ALA A 252 9.86 -1.52 -0.23
C ALA A 252 9.26 -2.74 0.49
N VAL A 253 8.35 -3.47 -0.17
CA VAL A 253 7.80 -4.73 0.35
C VAL A 253 8.88 -5.81 0.45
N GLU A 254 9.78 -5.93 -0.52
CA GLU A 254 10.94 -6.83 -0.43
C GLU A 254 11.78 -6.51 0.82
N PHE A 255 12.13 -5.24 1.04
CA PHE A 255 12.90 -4.81 2.21
C PHE A 255 12.22 -5.20 3.54
N ALA A 256 10.90 -5.04 3.62
CA ALA A 256 10.16 -5.31 4.85
C ALA A 256 9.92 -6.81 5.07
N TYR A 257 9.57 -7.55 4.03
CA TYR A 257 8.99 -8.89 4.15
C TYR A 257 9.92 -10.03 3.70
N LYS A 258 11.01 -9.77 2.96
CA LYS A 258 11.96 -10.84 2.57
C LYS A 258 12.48 -11.57 3.82
N PRO A 259 12.20 -12.88 3.97
CA PRO A 259 12.64 -13.67 5.13
C PRO A 259 14.16 -13.73 5.22
N ASN A 260 14.70 -13.79 6.44
CA ASN A 260 16.12 -14.02 6.71
C ASN A 260 17.09 -13.09 5.98
N LEU A 261 16.68 -11.85 5.66
CA LEU A 261 17.53 -10.89 4.98
C LEU A 261 18.77 -10.59 5.84
N THR A 262 19.95 -11.01 5.34
CA THR A 262 21.23 -10.76 6.01
C THR A 262 21.59 -9.27 5.95
N ASP A 263 22.54 -8.83 6.79
CA ASP A 263 22.99 -7.43 6.78
C ASP A 263 23.64 -7.03 5.44
N GLU A 264 24.32 -7.97 4.78
CA GLU A 264 24.91 -7.78 3.46
C GLU A 264 23.82 -7.60 2.39
N GLU A 265 22.89 -8.56 2.27
CA GLU A 265 21.76 -8.44 1.33
C GLU A 265 20.91 -7.20 1.61
N ARG A 266 20.70 -6.85 2.88
CA ARG A 266 20.00 -5.61 3.26
C ARG A 266 20.74 -4.40 2.72
N SER A 267 22.06 -4.36 2.86
CA SER A 267 22.88 -3.24 2.39
C SER A 267 22.85 -3.11 0.87
N GLU A 268 22.95 -4.23 0.15
CA GLU A 268 22.83 -4.27 -1.31
C GLU A 268 21.45 -3.82 -1.79
N LEU A 269 20.39 -4.34 -1.17
CA LEU A 269 19.01 -3.96 -1.48
C LEU A 269 18.81 -2.45 -1.28
N LEU A 270 19.32 -1.91 -0.18
CA LEU A 270 19.20 -0.49 0.14
C LEU A 270 20.08 0.41 -0.76
N ALA A 271 21.15 -0.12 -1.36
CA ALA A 271 22.00 0.62 -2.29
C ALA A 271 21.25 0.98 -3.59
N LEU A 272 20.19 0.24 -3.95
CA LEU A 272 19.34 0.54 -5.10
C LEU A 272 18.66 1.92 -5.00
N SER A 273 18.49 2.47 -3.79
CA SER A 273 17.89 3.80 -3.54
C SER A 273 18.52 4.96 -4.33
N VAL A 274 19.73 4.80 -4.88
CA VAL A 274 20.37 5.80 -5.74
C VAL A 274 19.74 5.88 -7.13
N LEU A 275 19.01 4.86 -7.57
CA LEU A 275 18.38 4.81 -8.89
C LEU A 275 17.03 5.54 -8.87
N PRO A 276 16.62 6.18 -9.99
CA PRO A 276 15.38 6.94 -10.05
C PRO A 276 14.12 6.17 -9.63
N ALA A 277 14.03 4.88 -9.99
CA ALA A 277 12.88 4.04 -9.66
C ALA A 277 12.69 3.79 -8.16
N TYR A 278 13.74 3.97 -7.34
CA TYR A 278 13.72 3.68 -5.90
C TYR A 278 13.81 4.94 -5.03
N ARG A 279 13.62 6.12 -5.63
CA ARG A 279 13.66 7.38 -4.89
C ARG A 279 12.48 7.47 -3.92
N TYR A 280 12.78 7.92 -2.71
CA TYR A 280 11.78 8.20 -1.68
C TYR A 280 11.77 9.69 -1.32
N GLY A 281 10.56 10.26 -1.22
CA GLY A 281 10.33 11.60 -0.69
C GLY A 281 9.17 11.60 0.30
N THR A 282 9.42 12.05 1.51
CA THR A 282 8.45 12.02 2.61
C THR A 282 7.41 13.14 2.50
N ASP A 283 6.36 13.06 3.33
CA ASP A 283 5.42 14.16 3.55
C ASP A 283 6.14 15.48 3.92
N GLY A 284 7.24 15.39 4.66
CA GLY A 284 8.05 16.53 5.06
C GLY A 284 8.82 17.15 3.90
N ASP A 285 9.19 16.36 2.90
CA ASP A 285 9.87 16.83 1.69
C ASP A 285 8.88 17.49 0.70
N ALA A 286 7.62 17.08 0.74
CA ALA A 286 6.54 17.58 -0.13
C ALA A 286 5.86 18.87 0.37
N MET A 287 6.21 19.35 1.58
CA MET A 287 5.50 20.40 2.34
C MET A 287 4.97 21.56 1.47
N GLY A 288 3.66 21.51 1.19
CA GLY A 288 2.88 22.57 0.53
C GLY A 288 2.49 23.73 1.44
N THR A 289 2.92 23.75 2.71
CA THR A 289 2.77 24.89 3.62
C THR A 289 3.86 24.91 4.70
N PRO A 290 4.55 26.05 4.93
CA PRO A 290 5.49 26.18 6.04
C PRO A 290 4.76 26.23 7.40
N GLY A 291 5.27 25.48 8.40
CA GLY A 291 5.17 25.85 9.82
C GLY A 291 3.87 25.54 10.57
N ARG A 292 3.65 24.26 10.92
CA ARG A 292 2.96 23.90 12.17
C ARG A 292 3.77 22.82 12.90
N ILE A 293 4.54 23.31 13.87
CA ILE A 293 5.17 22.55 14.96
C ILE A 293 4.13 22.43 16.08
#